data_AF-A0A969AL20-F1
#
_entry.id   AF-A0A969AL20-F1
#
_cell.length_a   1.000
_cell.length_b   1.000
_cell.length_c   1.000
_cell.angle_alpha   90.00
_cell.angle_beta   90.00
_cell.angle_gamma   90.00
#
_symmetry.space_group_name_H-M   'P 1'
#
loop_
_entity.id
_entity.type
_entity.pdbx_description
1 polymer ?
#
loop_
_entity_poly.entity_id
_entity_poly.type
_entity_poly.pdbx_seq_one_letter_code
_entity_poly.pdbx_strand_id
1 'polypeptide(L)'
;MADYLPIRYLYGGDVAETDAEVSLPIAEITTQLTQALQQMPLTWQQQVQAAAMKGADEELLTLIEQAPQVAEPLAKQLTDWTLNFDFDAIIHLIHAVE
;
A
#
# COMPACT_ATOMS: atom_id res chain seq x y z
N MET A 1 -28.16 24.71 -1.72
CA MET A 1 -28.28 23.34 -2.25
C MET A 1 -26.91 22.99 -2.81
N ALA A 2 -26.15 22.15 -2.12
CA ALA A 2 -24.77 21.82 -2.52
C ALA A 2 -24.83 20.64 -3.50
N ASP A 3 -24.51 20.95 -4.75
CA ASP A 3 -24.37 19.97 -5.83
C ASP A 3 -23.06 19.21 -5.59
N TYR A 4 -23.16 17.91 -5.32
CA TYR A 4 -21.99 17.07 -5.04
C TYR A 4 -21.25 16.83 -6.35
N LEU A 5 -20.04 17.39 -6.48
CA LEU A 5 -19.16 17.07 -7.61
C LEU A 5 -18.79 15.59 -7.57
N PRO A 6 -18.87 14.86 -8.70
CA PRO A 6 -18.37 13.50 -8.79
C PRO A 6 -16.84 13.55 -8.75
N ILE A 7 -16.27 13.41 -7.55
CA ILE A 7 -14.83 13.17 -7.37
C ILE A 7 -14.48 11.84 -8.04
N ARG A 8 -13.70 11.93 -9.12
CA ARG A 8 -13.15 10.78 -9.83
C ARG A 8 -11.69 10.65 -9.44
N TYR A 9 -11.38 9.66 -8.62
CA TYR A 9 -10.00 9.30 -8.28
C TYR A 9 -9.28 8.87 -9.56
N LEU A 10 -8.28 9.67 -9.96
CA LEU A 10 -7.31 9.32 -10.98
C LEU A 10 -5.96 9.27 -10.25
N TYR A 11 -5.58 8.08 -9.77
CA TYR A 11 -4.17 7.81 -9.48
C TYR A 11 -3.44 7.85 -10.82
N GLY A 12 -2.81 8.98 -11.11
CA GLY A 12 -2.04 9.22 -12.33
C GLY A 12 -0.73 8.46 -12.27
N GLY A 13 -0.57 7.47 -13.14
CA GLY A 13 0.74 6.97 -13.51
C GLY A 13 1.42 7.97 -14.44
N ASP A 14 2.63 8.39 -14.06
CA ASP A 14 3.73 8.71 -14.97
C ASP A 14 5.05 8.64 -14.19
N VAL A 15 5.75 7.51 -14.31
CA VAL A 15 7.22 7.46 -14.24
C VAL A 15 7.70 6.46 -15.30
N ALA A 16 7.79 6.94 -16.53
CA ALA A 16 8.74 6.45 -17.52
C ALA A 16 10.15 6.95 -17.04
N GLU A 17 11.27 6.23 -17.00
CA GLU A 17 11.85 5.16 -17.84
C GLU A 17 13.05 4.50 -17.12
N THR A 18 13.39 3.27 -17.53
CA THR A 18 14.71 2.56 -17.41
C THR A 18 14.98 1.89 -16.05
N ASP A 19 15.15 0.58 -15.88
CA ASP A 19 15.70 -0.50 -16.72
C ASP A 19 15.06 -1.86 -16.30
N ALA A 20 14.98 -2.79 -17.24
CA ALA A 20 14.56 -4.21 -17.17
C ALA A 20 13.92 -4.78 -15.88
N GLU A 21 12.64 -5.20 -15.95
CA GLU A 21 12.16 -6.57 -15.66
C GLU A 21 10.63 -6.63 -15.45
N VAL A 22 9.97 -7.46 -16.28
CA VAL A 22 8.63 -8.03 -16.14
C VAL A 22 7.46 -7.05 -15.96
N SER A 23 6.84 -6.67 -17.08
CA SER A 23 5.49 -6.09 -17.10
C SER A 23 4.45 -7.14 -16.68
N LEU A 24 4.25 -7.31 -15.39
CA LEU A 24 3.04 -7.93 -14.84
C LEU A 24 1.91 -6.89 -14.90
N PRO A 25 0.69 -7.25 -15.33
CA PRO A 25 -0.42 -6.31 -15.35
C PRO A 25 -0.66 -5.76 -13.93
N ILE A 26 -1.01 -4.48 -13.82
CA ILE A 26 -1.17 -3.76 -12.54
C ILE A 26 -2.13 -4.51 -11.58
N ALA A 27 -3.13 -5.20 -12.11
CA ALA A 27 -4.04 -6.06 -11.34
C ALA A 27 -3.35 -7.25 -10.65
N GLU A 28 -2.29 -7.77 -11.27
CA GLU A 28 -1.48 -8.87 -10.75
C GLU A 28 -0.51 -8.40 -9.68
N ILE A 29 -0.08 -7.13 -9.73
CA ILE A 29 0.68 -6.49 -8.64
C ILE A 29 -0.21 -6.30 -7.41
N THR A 30 -1.43 -5.77 -7.57
CA THR A 30 -2.38 -5.65 -6.44
C THR A 30 -2.67 -7.03 -5.84
N THR A 31 -2.91 -8.04 -6.68
CA THR A 31 -3.16 -9.41 -6.21
C THR A 31 -1.96 -9.97 -5.42
N GLN A 32 -0.74 -9.80 -5.91
CA GLN A 32 0.46 -10.24 -5.18
C GLN A 32 0.66 -9.50 -3.86
N LEU A 33 0.39 -8.20 -3.81
CA LEU A 33 0.45 -7.40 -2.58
C LEU A 33 -0.57 -7.88 -1.56
N THR A 34 -1.82 -8.10 -1.99
CA THR A 34 -2.88 -8.64 -1.13
C THR A 34 -2.54 -10.05 -0.65
N GLN A 35 -1.99 -10.92 -1.51
CA GLN A 35 -1.56 -12.26 -1.12
C GLN A 35 -0.40 -12.21 -0.12
N ALA A 36 0.60 -11.36 -0.34
CA ALA A 36 1.70 -11.16 0.61
C ALA A 36 1.19 -10.63 1.95
N LEU A 37 0.20 -9.74 1.94
CA LEU A 37 -0.45 -9.24 3.15
C LEU A 37 -1.26 -10.35 3.86
N GLN A 38 -1.94 -11.24 3.13
CA GLN A 38 -2.64 -12.41 3.70
C GLN A 38 -1.71 -13.40 4.40
N GLN A 39 -0.45 -13.49 3.96
CA GLN A 39 0.54 -14.32 4.64
C GLN A 39 0.99 -13.70 5.98
N MET A 40 0.73 -12.41 6.21
CA MET A 40 1.05 -11.73 7.46
C MET A 40 0.03 -12.06 8.55
N PRO A 41 0.45 -12.10 9.82
CA PRO A 41 -0.47 -12.26 10.94
C PRO A 41 -1.43 -11.06 11.01
N LEU A 42 -2.69 -11.34 11.34
CA LEU A 42 -3.75 -10.33 11.47
C LEU A 42 -3.33 -9.19 12.43
N THR A 43 -2.57 -9.50 13.48
CA THR A 43 -2.06 -8.51 14.44
C THR A 43 -1.08 -7.51 13.81
N TRP A 44 -0.34 -7.90 12.79
CA TRP A 44 0.54 -6.98 12.06
C TRP A 44 -0.27 -6.10 11.12
N GLN A 45 -1.23 -6.67 10.38
CA GLN A 45 -2.13 -5.92 9.51
C GLN A 45 -2.90 -4.84 10.29
N GLN A 46 -3.43 -5.19 11.46
CA GLN A 46 -4.11 -4.24 12.36
C GLN A 46 -3.19 -3.11 12.85
N GLN A 47 -1.91 -3.40 13.11
CA GLN A 47 -0.94 -2.39 13.52
C GLN A 47 -0.60 -1.43 12.37
N VAL A 48 -0.39 -1.96 11.16
CA VAL A 48 -0.17 -1.17 9.95
C VAL A 48 -1.39 -0.30 9.65
N GLN A 49 -2.60 -0.85 9.70
CA GLN A 49 -3.84 -0.10 9.54
C GLN A 49 -3.97 1.00 10.59
N ALA A 50 -3.71 0.70 11.86
CA ALA A 50 -3.80 1.67 12.94
C ALA A 50 -2.73 2.78 12.81
N ALA A 51 -1.52 2.45 12.37
CA ALA A 51 -0.47 3.42 12.11
C ALA A 51 -0.82 4.32 10.91
N ALA A 52 -1.36 3.74 9.82
CA ALA A 52 -1.87 4.48 8.67
C ALA A 52 -3.03 5.41 9.04
N MET A 53 -3.99 4.95 9.86
CA MET A 53 -5.09 5.78 10.35
C MET A 53 -4.62 6.92 11.26
N LYS A 54 -3.52 6.73 11.99
CA LYS A 54 -2.89 7.77 12.80
C LYS A 54 -2.02 8.72 11.99
N GLY A 55 -1.74 8.40 10.72
CA GLY A 55 -0.76 9.11 9.89
C GLY A 55 0.65 9.02 10.46
N ALA A 56 0.98 7.92 11.16
CA ALA A 56 2.28 7.72 11.78
C ALA A 56 3.22 7.02 10.79
N ASP A 57 3.85 7.80 9.92
CA ASP A 57 4.78 7.30 8.90
C ASP A 57 6.01 6.62 9.51
N GLU A 58 6.62 7.19 10.56
CA GLU A 58 7.75 6.59 11.27
C GLU A 58 7.43 5.20 11.85
N GLU A 59 6.23 5.06 12.44
CA GLU A 59 5.75 3.79 12.99
C GLU A 59 5.47 2.77 11.87
N LEU A 60 4.92 3.22 10.73
CA LEU A 60 4.71 2.39 9.55
C LEU A 60 6.02 1.85 8.99
N LEU A 61 7.00 2.73 8.76
CA LEU A 61 8.33 2.35 8.26
C LEU A 61 9.01 1.36 9.22
N THR A 62 8.93 1.64 10.53
CA THR A 62 9.45 0.75 11.56
C THR A 62 8.76 -0.61 11.55
N LEU A 63 7.44 -0.67 11.37
CA LEU A 63 6.68 -1.92 11.27
C LEU A 63 7.03 -2.72 10.01
N ILE A 64 7.32 -2.05 8.90
CA ILE A 64 7.74 -2.64 7.63
C ILE A 64 9.16 -3.21 7.76
N GLU A 65 10.09 -2.44 8.34
CA GLU A 65 11.48 -2.87 8.54
C GLU A 65 11.63 -4.00 9.56
N GLN A 66 10.83 -3.98 10.64
CA GLN A 66 10.85 -5.03 11.66
C GLN A 66 10.19 -6.33 11.23
N ALA A 67 9.53 -6.36 10.06
CA ALA A 67 8.90 -7.55 9.53
C ALA A 67 9.81 -8.18 8.46
N PRO A 68 10.71 -9.12 8.83
CA PRO A 68 11.69 -9.73 7.91
C PRO A 68 11.05 -10.61 6.82
N GLN A 69 9.72 -10.75 6.82
CA GLN A 69 8.95 -11.54 5.87
C GLN A 69 8.03 -10.68 5.00
N VAL A 70 8.14 -9.36 5.06
CA VAL A 70 7.45 -8.51 4.08
C VAL A 70 8.09 -8.85 2.74
N ALA A 71 7.28 -9.39 1.83
CA ALA A 71 7.72 -9.59 0.45
C ALA A 71 8.33 -8.27 -0.05
N GLU A 72 9.53 -8.29 -0.60
CA GLU A 72 10.21 -7.09 -1.14
C GLU A 72 9.26 -6.15 -1.91
N PRO A 73 8.34 -6.62 -2.77
CA PRO A 73 7.37 -5.73 -3.42
C PRO A 73 6.38 -5.07 -2.44
N LEU A 74 5.91 -5.78 -1.40
CA LEU A 74 5.01 -5.23 -0.39
C LEU A 74 5.72 -4.19 0.48
N ALA A 75 6.97 -4.43 0.88
CA ALA A 75 7.75 -3.50 1.68
C ALA A 75 8.00 -2.23 0.89
N LYS A 76 8.47 -2.38 -0.35
CA LYS A 76 8.73 -1.26 -1.25
C LYS A 76 7.47 -0.44 -1.49
N GLN A 77 6.33 -1.08 -1.73
CA GLN A 77 5.07 -0.38 -1.98
C GLN A 77 4.52 0.32 -0.74
N LEU A 78 4.55 -0.32 0.43
CA LEU A 78 4.13 0.29 1.69
C LEU A 78 5.03 1.46 2.07
N THR A 79 6.35 1.34 1.89
CA THR A 79 7.31 2.42 2.09
C THR A 79 7.04 3.57 1.13
N ASP A 80 6.83 3.29 -0.16
CA ASP A 80 6.48 4.31 -1.15
C ASP A 80 5.19 5.06 -0.77
N TRP A 81 4.11 4.34 -0.43
CA TRP A 81 2.88 4.97 0.04
C TRP A 81 3.06 5.77 1.32
N THR A 82 3.88 5.28 2.25
CA THR A 82 4.19 5.99 3.50
C THR A 82 4.95 7.29 3.23
N LEU A 83 5.95 7.25 2.35
CA LEU A 83 6.75 8.42 1.94
C LEU A 83 5.93 9.44 1.13
N ASN A 84 4.94 8.99 0.38
CA ASN A 84 4.01 9.85 -0.36
C ASN A 84 2.80 10.31 0.48
N PHE A 85 2.72 9.93 1.77
CA PHE A 85 1.57 10.19 2.65
C PHE A 85 0.24 9.58 2.14
N ASP A 86 0.33 8.57 1.27
CA ASP A 86 -0.77 7.79 0.70
C ASP A 86 -1.27 6.71 1.67
N PHE A 87 -1.64 7.11 2.89
CA PHE A 87 -2.17 6.19 3.90
C PHE A 87 -3.52 5.58 3.49
N ASP A 88 -4.28 6.29 2.65
CA ASP A 88 -5.54 5.78 2.09
C ASP A 88 -5.31 4.50 1.28
N ALA A 89 -4.27 4.45 0.44
CA ALA A 89 -3.91 3.28 -0.35
C ALA A 89 -3.54 2.07 0.54
N ILE A 90 -2.83 2.31 1.64
CA ILE A 90 -2.49 1.28 2.64
C ILE A 90 -3.76 0.71 3.26
N ILE A 91 -4.68 1.58 3.70
CA ILE A 91 -5.95 1.20 4.31
C ILE A 91 -6.80 0.43 3.30
N HIS A 92 -6.85 0.88 2.05
CA HIS A 92 -7.57 0.22 0.97
C HIS A 92 -7.02 -1.17 0.65
N LEU A 93 -5.69 -1.33 0.67
CA LEU A 93 -5.03 -2.64 0.51
C LEU A 93 -5.42 -3.60 1.63
N ILE A 94 -5.45 -3.12 2.88
CA ILE A 94 -5.81 -3.93 4.04
C ILE A 94 -7.30 -4.29 4.00
N HIS A 95 -8.20 -3.37 3.67
CA HIS A 95 -9.62 -3.70 3.51
C HIS A 95 -9.90 -4.64 2.33
N ALA A 96 -9.07 -4.63 1.29
CA ALA A 96 -9.20 -5.58 0.19
C ALA A 96 -8.85 -7.03 0.58
N VAL A 97 -8.30 -7.23 1.78
CA VAL A 97 -7.90 -8.54 2.32
C VAL A 97 -8.96 -9.20 3.20
N GLU A 98 -9.88 -8.40 3.77
CA GLU A 98 -11.00 -8.86 4.61
C GLU A 98 -12.07 -9.60 3.77
#